data_AF-W6U1Y1-F1
#
_entry.id   AF-W6U1Y1-F1
#
_cell.length_a   1.000
_cell.length_b   1.000
_cell.length_c   1.000
_cell.angle_alpha   90.00
_cell.angle_beta   90.00
_cell.angle_gamma   90.00
#
_symmetry.space_group_name_H-M   'P 1'
#
loop_
_entity.id
_entity.type
_entity.pdbx_description
1 polymer ?
#
loop_
_entity_poly.entity_id
_entity_poly.type
_entity_poly.pdbx_seq_one_letter_code
_entity_poly.pdbx_strand_id
1 'polypeptide(L)'
;MAISRFTGENALLLNSALIGETQTFDFSIAAFNKLNGFEFDIDSPVRKQLFAQPRVTTTDEAIKIALPELHIPKDLKFPADGKNCVIAFQLALFDLQNYWRFAQETQSIEIKYKFKPLTIPETELNFDTQAGCLCGITVTLHYFTETFAGNLGINSNPFNPAAILKTFMIPGQ
;
A
#
# COMPACT_ATOMS: atom_id res chain seq x y z
N MET A 1 -17.09 5.47 16.99
CA MET A 1 -16.78 4.06 17.30
C MET A 1 -15.86 3.56 16.20
N ALA A 2 -14.59 3.28 16.49
CA ALA A 2 -13.66 2.72 15.50
C ALA A 2 -14.02 1.25 15.32
N ILE A 3 -14.54 0.89 14.14
CA ILE A 3 -14.82 -0.50 13.80
C ILE A 3 -13.47 -1.14 13.45
N SER A 4 -13.04 -2.14 14.22
CA SER A 4 -11.85 -2.92 13.86
C SER A 4 -12.14 -3.69 12.57
N ARG A 5 -11.37 -3.43 11.52
CA ARG A 5 -11.46 -4.11 10.22
C ARG A 5 -10.45 -5.27 10.08
N PHE A 6 -9.66 -5.50 11.12
CA PHE A 6 -8.71 -6.62 11.17
C PHE A 6 -9.45 -7.93 11.44
N THR A 7 -9.24 -8.92 10.57
CA THR A 7 -9.85 -10.25 10.67
C THR A 7 -8.89 -11.27 11.28
N GLY A 8 -9.39 -12.50 11.51
CA GLY A 8 -8.56 -13.64 11.91
C GLY A 8 -7.45 -13.95 10.90
N GLU A 9 -7.65 -13.73 9.60
CA GLU A 9 -6.61 -13.92 8.58
C GLU A 9 -5.49 -12.88 8.73
N ASN A 10 -5.84 -11.62 9.01
CA ASN A 10 -4.85 -10.59 9.32
C ASN A 10 -4.05 -10.97 10.57
N ALA A 11 -4.72 -11.48 11.61
CA ALA A 11 -4.04 -11.95 12.82
C ALA A 11 -3.13 -13.16 12.53
N LEU A 12 -3.55 -14.13 11.72
CA LEU A 12 -2.73 -15.28 11.34
C LEU A 12 -1.47 -14.85 10.59
N LEU A 13 -1.60 -13.91 9.65
CA LEU A 13 -0.47 -13.41 8.88
C LEU A 13 0.51 -12.61 9.77
N LEU A 14 -0.01 -11.74 10.63
CA LEU A 14 0.80 -10.97 11.57
C LEU A 14 1.51 -11.86 12.60
N ASN A 15 0.88 -12.96 13.01
CA ASN A 15 1.47 -13.96 13.90
C ASN A 15 2.32 -15.00 13.15
N SER A 16 2.40 -14.96 11.81
CA SER A 16 3.11 -15.98 11.03
C SER A 16 4.64 -15.93 11.19
N ALA A 17 5.16 -14.89 11.84
CA ALA A 17 6.55 -14.76 12.25
C ALA A 17 6.80 -15.36 13.65
N LEU A 18 5.78 -15.70 14.45
CA LEU A 18 6.00 -16.29 15.78
C LEU A 18 6.41 -17.76 15.66
N ILE A 19 7.58 -18.10 16.21
CA ILE A 19 8.05 -19.48 16.37
C ILE A 19 7.48 -19.99 17.69
N GLY A 20 6.43 -20.81 17.61
CA GLY A 20 5.67 -21.25 18.79
C GLY A 20 6.47 -22.03 19.84
N GLU A 21 7.49 -22.77 19.41
CA GLU A 21 8.35 -23.59 20.30
C GLU A 21 9.23 -22.73 21.21
N THR A 22 9.83 -21.68 20.66
CA THR A 22 10.79 -20.82 21.35
C THR A 22 10.16 -19.53 21.89
N GLN A 23 8.90 -19.23 21.48
CA GLN A 23 8.24 -17.94 21.72
C GLN A 23 9.08 -16.75 21.21
N THR A 24 9.88 -16.97 20.15
CA THR A 24 10.67 -15.94 19.48
C THR A 24 10.08 -15.61 18.11
N PHE A 25 10.54 -14.54 17.48
CA PHE A 25 10.09 -14.15 16.15
C PHE A 25 11.12 -14.56 15.08
N ASP A 26 10.64 -15.16 13.99
CA ASP A 26 11.37 -15.37 12.75
C ASP A 26 11.42 -14.04 11.96
N PHE A 27 12.60 -13.42 11.98
CA PHE A 27 12.90 -12.21 11.20
C PHE A 27 13.56 -12.52 9.85
N SER A 28 13.45 -13.76 9.36
CA SER A 28 13.92 -14.11 8.02
C SER A 28 13.08 -13.43 6.93
N ILE A 29 13.70 -13.23 5.77
CA ILE A 29 13.02 -12.73 4.56
C ILE A 29 11.80 -13.61 4.23
N ALA A 30 11.90 -14.92 4.43
CA ALA A 30 10.82 -15.85 4.13
C ALA A 30 9.56 -15.58 4.97
N ALA A 31 9.71 -15.17 6.24
CA ALA A 31 8.58 -14.77 7.07
C ALA A 31 7.89 -13.52 6.50
N PHE A 32 8.66 -12.50 6.10
CA PHE A 32 8.12 -11.25 5.58
C PHE A 32 7.54 -11.37 4.17
N ASN A 33 8.02 -12.31 3.35
CA ASN A 33 7.48 -12.55 2.01
C ASN A 33 5.98 -12.91 2.02
N LYS A 34 5.45 -13.41 3.14
CA LYS A 34 4.03 -13.68 3.32
C LYS A 34 3.18 -12.41 3.32
N LEU A 35 3.77 -11.24 3.59
CA LEU A 35 3.10 -9.94 3.58
C LEU A 35 2.92 -9.36 2.16
N ASN A 36 3.57 -9.94 1.15
CA ASN A 36 3.43 -9.50 -0.24
C ASN A 36 1.98 -9.63 -0.71
N GLY A 37 1.37 -8.52 -1.12
CA GLY A 37 -0.03 -8.48 -1.55
C GLY A 37 -1.04 -8.56 -0.40
N PHE A 38 -0.61 -8.37 0.86
CA PHE A 38 -1.53 -8.36 2.00
C PHE A 38 -2.52 -7.21 1.90
N GLU A 39 -3.80 -7.50 2.09
CA GLU A 39 -4.91 -6.54 2.06
C GLU A 39 -5.39 -6.28 3.49
N PHE A 40 -5.45 -5.01 3.89
CA PHE A 40 -5.85 -4.63 5.25
C PHE A 40 -7.36 -4.74 5.47
N ASP A 41 -8.15 -4.61 4.41
CA ASP A 41 -9.60 -4.62 4.45
C ASP A 41 -10.14 -5.64 3.43
N ILE A 42 -10.72 -6.74 3.91
CA ILE A 42 -11.26 -7.80 3.03
C ILE A 42 -12.53 -7.36 2.28
N ASP A 43 -13.25 -6.39 2.84
CA ASP A 43 -14.45 -5.80 2.25
C ASP A 43 -14.09 -4.70 1.24
N SER A 44 -12.90 -4.12 1.37
CA SER A 44 -12.31 -3.15 0.45
C SER A 44 -10.88 -3.52 0.00
N PRO A 45 -10.67 -4.64 -0.72
CA PRO A 45 -9.31 -5.06 -1.07
C PRO A 45 -8.83 -4.33 -2.32
N VAL A 46 -7.68 -3.64 -2.27
CA VAL A 46 -7.12 -2.79 -3.33
C VAL A 46 -7.26 -3.41 -4.72
N ARG A 47 -6.97 -4.70 -4.87
CA ARG A 47 -7.10 -5.42 -6.16
C ARG A 47 -8.49 -5.40 -6.81
N LYS A 48 -9.56 -5.10 -6.05
CA LYS A 48 -10.94 -4.96 -6.57
C LYS A 48 -11.25 -3.53 -7.00
N GLN A 49 -10.49 -2.53 -6.54
CA GLN A 49 -10.65 -1.12 -6.89
C GLN A 49 -9.59 -0.65 -7.89
N LEU A 50 -8.32 -1.00 -7.72
CA LEU A 50 -7.21 -0.71 -8.62
C LEU A 50 -6.77 -1.99 -9.34
N PHE A 51 -7.17 -2.12 -10.62
CA PHE A 51 -6.86 -3.29 -11.44
C PHE A 51 -5.47 -3.22 -12.06
N ALA A 52 -5.02 -2.00 -12.38
CA ALA A 52 -3.65 -1.75 -12.78
C ALA A 52 -2.69 -2.20 -11.67
N GLN A 53 -1.70 -3.02 -12.03
CA GLN A 53 -0.75 -3.58 -11.07
C GLN A 53 0.51 -2.71 -11.03
N PRO A 54 0.78 -1.99 -9.92
CA PRO A 54 2.04 -1.30 -9.75
C PRO A 54 3.19 -2.31 -9.76
N ARG A 55 4.31 -1.96 -10.40
CA ARG A 55 5.52 -2.79 -10.44
C ARG A 55 6.58 -2.19 -9.55
N VAL A 56 7.15 -3.02 -8.68
CA VAL A 56 8.26 -2.62 -7.80
C VAL A 56 9.56 -3.17 -8.33
N THR A 57 10.47 -2.26 -8.63
CA THR A 57 11.87 -2.53 -9.01
C THR A 57 12.79 -2.01 -7.93
N THR A 58 13.79 -2.81 -7.57
CA THR A 58 14.71 -2.54 -6.47
C THR A 58 16.13 -2.56 -7.01
N THR A 59 16.86 -1.49 -6.78
CA THR A 59 18.31 -1.38 -7.03
C THR A 59 19.02 -1.13 -5.71
N ASP A 60 20.35 -1.15 -5.69
CA ASP A 60 21.12 -0.87 -4.47
C ASP A 60 20.90 0.58 -3.98
N GLU A 61 20.62 1.50 -4.90
CA GLU A 61 20.53 2.95 -4.63
C GLU A 61 19.09 3.44 -4.44
N ALA A 62 18.11 2.82 -5.11
CA ALA A 62 16.74 3.31 -5.13
C ALA A 62 15.70 2.20 -5.28
N ILE A 63 14.52 2.48 -4.73
CA ILE A 63 13.31 1.68 -4.88
C ILE A 63 12.35 2.44 -5.78
N LYS A 64 11.99 1.81 -6.88
CA LYS A 64 11.15 2.41 -7.91
C LYS A 64 9.81 1.69 -7.99
N ILE A 65 8.73 2.45 -7.88
CA ILE A 65 7.36 1.98 -8.11
C ILE A 65 6.87 2.58 -9.42
N ALA A 66 6.61 1.73 -10.40
CA ALA A 66 5.99 2.12 -11.66
C ALA A 66 4.49 1.81 -11.59
N LEU A 67 3.65 2.84 -11.63
CA LEU A 67 2.21 2.71 -11.84
C LEU A 67 1.97 2.81 -13.35
N PRO A 68 1.51 1.73 -14.02
CA PRO A 68 1.29 1.77 -15.46
C PRO A 68 0.19 2.78 -15.83
N GLU A 69 0.10 3.11 -17.12
CA GLU A 69 -0.99 3.92 -17.64
C GLU A 69 -2.36 3.38 -17.20
N LEU A 70 -3.22 4.28 -16.70
CA LEU A 70 -4.55 3.94 -16.20
C LEU A 70 -5.64 4.42 -17.15
N HIS A 71 -6.57 3.54 -17.49
CA HIS A 71 -7.79 3.85 -18.22
C HIS A 71 -8.98 3.89 -17.26
N ILE A 72 -9.44 5.09 -16.89
CA ILE A 72 -10.54 5.27 -15.94
C ILE A 72 -11.88 5.20 -16.68
N PRO A 73 -12.92 4.50 -16.18
CA PRO A 73 -13.00 3.81 -14.88
C PRO A 73 -12.66 2.32 -14.93
N LYS A 74 -12.07 1.83 -16.03
CA LYS A 74 -11.75 0.41 -16.22
C LYS A 74 -10.70 -0.08 -15.21
N ASP A 75 -9.63 0.70 -15.04
CA ASP A 75 -8.47 0.30 -14.26
C ASP A 75 -8.52 0.81 -12.80
N LEU A 76 -9.40 1.76 -12.50
CA LEU A 76 -9.66 2.27 -11.15
C LEU A 76 -11.16 2.56 -10.98
N LYS A 77 -11.77 1.92 -9.97
CA LYS A 77 -13.17 2.15 -9.59
C LYS A 77 -13.31 3.33 -8.64
N PHE A 78 -14.44 4.01 -8.74
CA PHE A 78 -14.84 5.11 -7.87
C PHE A 78 -16.15 4.75 -7.14
N PRO A 79 -16.36 5.24 -5.90
CA PRO A 79 -17.68 5.21 -5.28
C PRO A 79 -18.64 6.12 -6.05
N ALA A 80 -19.95 5.91 -5.88
CA ALA A 80 -20.97 6.67 -6.59
C ALA A 80 -20.80 8.20 -6.45
N ASP A 81 -20.46 8.66 -5.24
CA ASP A 81 -20.31 10.09 -4.91
C ASP A 81 -18.83 10.55 -4.85
N GLY A 82 -17.89 9.63 -5.07
CA GLY A 82 -16.46 9.92 -5.06
C GLY A 82 -15.99 10.37 -6.44
N LYS A 83 -15.53 11.61 -6.52
CA LYS A 83 -15.02 12.19 -7.78
C LYS A 83 -13.52 12.43 -7.75
N ASN A 84 -12.91 12.19 -6.60
CA ASN A 84 -11.48 12.36 -6.42
C ASN A 84 -10.92 11.11 -5.72
N CYS A 85 -9.83 10.58 -6.25
CA CYS A 85 -9.09 9.48 -5.67
C CYS A 85 -7.62 9.86 -5.60
N VAL A 86 -7.02 9.74 -4.42
CA VAL A 86 -5.58 9.85 -4.23
C VAL A 86 -5.04 8.44 -4.07
N ILE A 87 -4.24 7.99 -5.04
CA ILE A 87 -3.45 6.76 -4.92
C ILE A 87 -2.17 7.15 -4.19
N ALA A 88 -2.00 6.66 -2.97
CA ALA A 88 -0.87 7.00 -2.10
C ALA A 88 0.03 5.79 -1.88
N PHE A 89 1.33 5.97 -2.06
CA PHE A 89 2.35 4.98 -1.79
C PHE A 89 3.26 5.46 -0.67
N GLN A 90 3.57 4.57 0.26
CA GLN A 90 4.52 4.86 1.32
C GLN A 90 5.52 3.72 1.45
N LEU A 91 6.76 4.10 1.72
CA LEU A 91 7.84 3.17 2.02
C LEU A 91 8.23 3.29 3.48
N ALA A 92 8.23 2.16 4.18
CA ALA A 92 8.75 2.05 5.53
C ALA A 92 10.00 1.14 5.54
N LEU A 93 11.07 1.66 6.14
CA LEU A 93 12.31 0.96 6.43
C LEU A 93 12.30 0.51 7.88
N PHE A 94 12.67 -0.73 8.14
CA PHE A 94 12.82 -1.29 9.47
C PHE A 94 14.21 -1.89 9.63
N ASP A 95 14.98 -1.33 10.56
CA ASP A 95 16.19 -1.94 11.05
C ASP A 95 15.83 -2.85 12.23
N LEU A 96 15.74 -4.14 11.94
CA LEU A 96 15.33 -5.16 12.91
C LEU A 96 16.42 -5.46 13.95
N GLN A 97 17.69 -5.13 13.66
CA GLN A 97 18.80 -5.36 14.58
C GLN A 97 18.87 -4.25 15.63
N ASN A 98 18.71 -3.00 15.20
CA ASN A 98 18.77 -1.82 16.06
C ASN A 98 17.39 -1.34 16.55
N TYR A 99 16.32 -2.08 16.23
CA TYR A 99 14.93 -1.77 16.61
C TYR A 99 14.46 -0.38 16.18
N TRP A 100 14.87 0.03 14.99
CA TRP A 100 14.58 1.34 14.44
C TRP A 100 13.64 1.24 13.23
N ARG A 101 12.81 2.27 13.05
CA ARG A 101 11.95 2.39 11.87
C ARG A 101 11.99 3.80 11.32
N PHE A 102 11.85 3.91 10.00
CA PHE A 102 11.70 5.16 9.31
C PHE A 102 10.71 5.02 8.18
N ALA A 103 9.70 5.88 8.18
CA ALA A 103 8.76 5.98 7.08
C ALA A 103 9.14 7.19 6.23
N GLN A 104 9.36 6.96 4.94
CA GLN A 104 9.58 8.04 3.99
C GLN A 104 8.28 8.81 3.73
N GLU A 105 8.43 10.01 3.17
CA GLU A 105 7.29 10.82 2.77
C GLU A 105 6.40 10.07 1.77
N THR A 106 5.09 10.19 1.97
CA THR A 106 4.10 9.57 1.08
C THR A 106 4.13 10.26 -0.27
N GLN A 107 4.33 9.49 -1.34
CA GLN A 107 4.18 9.97 -2.70
C GLN A 107 2.81 9.57 -3.23
N SER A 108 2.15 10.46 -3.97
CA SER A 108 0.77 10.23 -4.37
C SER A 108 0.41 10.80 -5.72
N ILE A 109 -0.63 10.22 -6.31
CA ILE A 109 -1.20 10.62 -7.60
C ILE A 109 -2.67 10.93 -7.36
N GLU A 110 -3.05 12.19 -7.57
CA GLU A 110 -4.44 12.64 -7.45
C GLU A 110 -5.16 12.49 -8.80
N ILE A 111 -6.29 11.77 -8.78
CA ILE A 111 -7.12 11.51 -9.96
C ILE A 111 -8.49 12.16 -9.73
N LYS A 112 -8.76 13.22 -10.49
CA LYS A 112 -10.04 13.94 -10.50
C LYS A 112 -10.94 13.38 -11.60
N TYR A 113 -11.82 12.46 -11.22
CA TYR A 113 -12.75 11.80 -12.12
C TYR A 113 -14.04 12.62 -12.32
N LYS A 114 -14.28 13.05 -13.55
CA LYS A 114 -15.48 13.82 -13.96
C LYS A 114 -16.51 12.96 -14.72
N PHE A 115 -16.59 11.66 -14.41
CA PHE A 115 -17.49 10.69 -15.07
C PHE A 115 -17.32 10.61 -16.59
N LYS A 116 -16.11 10.87 -17.08
CA LYS A 116 -15.73 10.72 -18.48
C LYS A 116 -14.46 9.87 -18.56
N PRO A 117 -14.30 9.07 -19.63
CA PRO A 117 -13.06 8.33 -19.84
C PRO A 117 -11.85 9.26 -19.71
N LEU A 118 -10.88 8.83 -18.90
CA LEU A 118 -9.67 9.57 -18.62
C LEU A 118 -8.51 8.59 -18.66
N THR A 119 -7.43 8.99 -19.33
CA THR A 119 -6.17 8.25 -19.35
C THR A 119 -5.20 8.99 -18.44
N ILE A 120 -4.65 8.28 -17.45
CA ILE A 120 -3.57 8.79 -16.59
C ILE A 120 -2.28 8.17 -17.12
N PRO A 121 -1.26 8.98 -17.49
CA PRO A 121 -0.02 8.44 -18.01
C PRO A 121 0.69 7.57 -16.96
N GLU A 122 1.55 6.67 -17.44
CA GLU A 122 2.47 5.94 -16.58
C GLU A 122 3.23 6.91 -15.67
N THR A 123 3.32 6.56 -14.39
CA THR A 123 3.95 7.41 -13.37
C THR A 123 4.93 6.58 -12.57
N GLU A 124 6.10 7.16 -12.31
CA GLU A 124 7.17 6.53 -11.56
C GLU A 124 7.39 7.29 -10.26
N LEU A 125 7.48 6.54 -9.16
CA LEU A 125 7.73 7.03 -7.81
C LEU A 125 9.05 6.44 -7.33
N ASN A 126 9.93 7.26 -6.76
CA ASN A 126 11.27 6.86 -6.35
C ASN A 126 11.45 7.08 -4.85
N PHE A 127 11.89 6.05 -4.15
CA PHE A 127 12.14 6.06 -2.72
C PHE A 127 13.59 5.67 -2.46
N ASP A 128 14.16 6.19 -1.39
CA ASP A 128 15.54 5.89 -1.02
C ASP A 128 15.66 4.50 -0.40
N THR A 129 16.83 3.88 -0.52
CA THR A 129 17.17 2.61 0.13
C THR A 129 18.01 2.85 1.38
N GLN A 130 18.01 1.86 2.28
CA GLN A 130 19.01 1.76 3.34
C GLN A 130 19.44 0.30 3.50
N ALA A 131 20.75 0.05 3.34
CA ALA A 131 21.32 -1.28 3.44
C ALA A 131 20.99 -1.95 4.78
N GLY A 132 20.74 -3.26 4.75
CA GLY A 132 20.39 -4.06 5.94
C GLY A 132 18.96 -3.87 6.47
N CYS A 133 18.16 -2.97 5.89
CA CYS A 133 16.79 -2.74 6.33
C CYS A 133 15.77 -3.64 5.61
N LEU A 134 14.73 -4.03 6.35
CA LEU A 134 13.49 -4.54 5.78
C LEU A 134 12.70 -3.37 5.19
N CYS A 135 12.32 -3.49 3.93
CA CYS A 135 11.41 -2.56 3.26
C CYS A 135 9.99 -3.10 3.27
N GLY A 136 9.03 -2.25 3.61
CA GLY A 136 7.61 -2.46 3.39
C GLY A 136 7.04 -1.34 2.53
N ILE A 137 6.51 -1.70 1.37
CA ILE A 137 5.84 -0.76 0.46
C ILE A 137 4.33 -0.96 0.61
N THR A 138 3.63 0.11 0.93
CA THR A 138 2.17 0.12 1.03
C THR A 138 1.54 0.96 -0.07
N VAL A 139 0.29 0.62 -0.39
CA VAL A 139 -0.58 1.43 -1.23
C VAL A 139 -1.91 1.63 -0.52
N THR A 140 -2.45 2.83 -0.60
CA THR A 140 -3.81 3.15 -0.11
C THR A 140 -4.53 3.98 -1.16
N LEU A 141 -5.84 3.74 -1.33
CA LEU A 141 -6.68 4.60 -2.17
C LEU A 141 -7.58 5.44 -1.27
N HIS A 142 -7.35 6.76 -1.25
CA HIS A 142 -8.19 7.69 -0.53
C HIS A 142 -9.21 8.31 -1.48
N TYR A 143 -10.48 8.07 -1.24
CA TYR A 143 -11.56 8.66 -2.02
C TYR A 143 -12.10 9.90 -1.32
N PHE A 144 -12.46 10.91 -2.10
CA PHE A 144 -13.05 12.14 -1.59
C PHE A 144 -14.26 12.55 -2.39
N THR A 145 -15.19 13.19 -1.70
CA THR A 145 -16.26 13.97 -2.31
C THR A 145 -15.96 15.46 -2.15
N GLU A 146 -16.20 16.24 -3.20
CA GLU A 146 -16.02 17.69 -3.16
C GLU A 146 -17.23 18.31 -2.45
N THR A 147 -16.96 19.11 -1.42
CA THR A 147 -17.97 19.89 -0.70
C THR A 147 -17.61 21.38 -0.74
N PHE A 148 -18.53 22.24 -0.32
CA PHE A 148 -18.26 23.67 -0.22
C PHE A 148 -17.11 24.00 0.75
N ALA A 149 -16.88 23.17 1.77
CA ALA A 149 -15.82 23.33 2.76
C ALA A 149 -14.50 22.65 2.34
N GLY A 150 -14.43 22.07 1.13
CA GLY A 150 -13.28 21.31 0.63
C GLY A 150 -13.56 19.82 0.45
N ASN A 151 -12.49 19.03 0.36
CA ASN A 151 -12.57 17.60 0.13
C ASN A 151 -12.95 16.86 1.42
N LEU A 152 -14.09 16.16 1.40
CA LEU A 152 -14.50 15.26 2.48
C LEU A 152 -14.11 13.81 2.14
N GLY A 153 -13.31 13.20 3.01
CA GLY A 153 -12.87 11.81 2.84
C GLY A 153 -14.04 10.83 2.92
N ILE A 154 -14.13 9.94 1.94
CA ILE A 154 -15.05 8.81 1.94
C ILE A 154 -14.35 7.65 2.63
N ASN A 155 -14.85 7.28 3.81
CA ASN A 155 -14.39 6.11 4.55
C ASN A 155 -15.61 5.24 4.87
N SER A 156 -15.95 4.36 3.92
CA SER A 156 -17.02 3.38 4.07
C SER A 156 -16.44 1.97 3.95
N ASN A 157 -17.16 0.95 4.44
CA ASN A 157 -16.69 -0.44 4.35
C ASN A 157 -16.28 -0.89 2.92
N PRO A 158 -16.97 -0.51 1.83
CA PRO A 158 -16.50 -0.88 0.48
C PRO A 158 -15.38 0.01 -0.07
N PHE A 159 -15.08 1.16 0.56
CA PHE A 159 -14.12 2.16 0.07
C PHE A 159 -13.22 2.68 1.19
N ASN A 160 -12.28 1.82 1.60
CA ASN A 160 -11.08 2.17 2.38
C ASN A 160 -9.93 1.19 2.06
N PRO A 161 -9.56 1.03 0.77
CA PRO A 161 -8.63 -0.02 0.38
C PRO A 161 -7.20 0.37 0.69
N ALA A 162 -6.49 -0.53 1.38
CA ALA A 162 -5.08 -0.42 1.68
C ALA A 162 -4.43 -1.81 1.60
N ALA A 163 -3.20 -1.87 1.10
CA ALA A 163 -2.44 -3.09 0.95
C ALA A 163 -0.95 -2.89 1.19
N ILE A 164 -0.26 -3.98 1.53
CA ILE A 164 1.20 -4.10 1.37
C ILE A 164 1.45 -4.62 -0.04
N LEU A 165 2.04 -3.81 -0.91
CA LEU A 165 2.38 -4.22 -2.26
C LEU A 165 3.55 -5.21 -2.26
N LYS A 166 4.59 -4.87 -1.51
CA LYS A 166 5.81 -5.68 -1.47
C LYS A 166 6.60 -5.47 -0.19
N THR A 167 7.20 -6.55 0.29
CA THR A 167 8.22 -6.58 1.32
C THR A 167 9.48 -7.26 0.79
N PHE A 168 10.64 -6.77 1.19
CA PHE A 168 11.94 -7.37 0.86
C PHE A 168 13.02 -6.81 1.78
N MET A 169 14.12 -7.54 1.96
CA MET A 169 15.30 -7.02 2.62
C MET A 169 16.23 -6.38 1.59
N ILE A 170 16.78 -5.22 1.93
CA ILE A 170 17.93 -4.67 1.22
C ILE A 170 19.17 -5.36 1.78
N PRO A 171 20.03 -5.96 0.96
CA PRO A 171 21.28 -6.54 1.43
C PRO A 171 22.07 -5.54 2.27
N GLY A 172 22.52 -5.98 3.45
CA GLY A 172 23.49 -5.25 4.28
C GLY A 172 24.89 -5.83 4.07
N GLN A 173 25.91 -5.06 4.44
CA GLN A 173 27.27 -5.60 4.63
C GLN A 173 27.40 -6.29 5.98
#